data_AF-A0A259LW27-F1
#
_entry.id   AF-A0A259LW27-F1
#
_cell.length_a   1.000
_cell.length_b   1.000
_cell.length_c   1.000
_cell.angle_alpha   90.00
_cell.angle_beta   90.00
_cell.angle_gamma   90.00
#
_symmetry.space_group_name_H-M   'P 1'
#
loop_
_entity.id
_entity.type
_entity.pdbx_description
1 polymer ?
#
loop_
_entity_poly.entity_id
_entity_poly.type
_entity_poly.pdbx_seq_one_letter_code
_entity_poly.pdbx_strand_id
1 'polypeptide(L)'
;MRIIRDYTYVDLADRGASAAIGNFDGVHLGHRSVIDMARSAGEAIGAPLGVMTFEPHPRQFFAPDAPPFRLMSREARAHRLEKLGVDKLYELNFNAALSSLTPRDFAQRVIADGLGLTHVVIGADFCFGKGRAGTAQ
;
A
#
# COMPACT_ATOMS: atom_id res chain seq x y z
N MET A 1 2.67 9.84 11.89
CA MET A 1 2.40 9.35 10.52
C MET A 1 1.08 9.91 9.98
N ARG A 2 1.04 10.36 8.72
CA ARG A 2 -0.19 10.80 8.03
C ARG A 2 -0.90 9.59 7.41
N ILE A 3 -2.22 9.48 7.57
CA ILE A 3 -3.02 8.41 6.97
C ILE A 3 -3.92 8.97 5.86
N ILE A 4 -3.77 8.44 4.66
CA ILE A 4 -4.48 8.84 3.44
C ILE A 4 -5.33 7.65 2.98
N ARG A 5 -6.62 7.88 2.70
CA ARG A 5 -7.58 6.80 2.37
C ARG A 5 -8.20 6.87 0.99
N ASP A 6 -7.85 7.91 0.23
CA ASP A 6 -8.35 8.18 -1.11
C ASP A 6 -7.15 8.47 -2.03
N TYR A 7 -7.28 8.21 -3.33
CA TYR A 7 -6.25 8.51 -4.34
C TYR A 7 -6.73 9.51 -5.40
N THR A 8 -8.02 9.87 -5.38
CA THR A 8 -8.65 10.81 -6.32
C THR A 8 -8.53 12.24 -5.81
N TYR A 9 -8.71 12.45 -4.51
CA TYR A 9 -8.70 13.76 -3.86
C TYR A 9 -7.58 13.86 -2.83
N VAL A 10 -6.34 13.68 -3.30
CA VAL A 10 -5.14 13.74 -2.44
C VAL A 10 -4.54 15.13 -2.51
N ASP A 11 -4.33 15.74 -1.34
CA ASP A 11 -3.61 17.00 -1.24
C ASP A 11 -2.19 16.87 -1.81
N LEU A 12 -1.67 17.93 -2.43
CA LEU A 12 -0.32 17.91 -3.01
C LEU A 12 0.76 17.50 -1.98
N ALA A 13 0.59 17.92 -0.73
CA ALA A 13 1.49 17.57 0.37
C ALA A 13 1.46 16.08 0.73
N ASP A 14 0.39 15.36 0.39
CA ASP A 14 0.19 13.94 0.71
C ASP A 14 0.71 13.01 -0.41
N ARG A 15 1.14 13.56 -1.56
CA ARG A 15 1.70 12.82 -2.70
C ARG A 15 3.23 12.61 -2.59
N GLY A 16 3.84 11.87 -3.53
CA GLY A 16 5.29 11.95 -3.75
C GLY A 16 6.19 11.02 -2.93
N ALA A 17 5.65 10.01 -2.25
CA ALA A 17 6.45 9.11 -1.41
C ALA A 17 7.19 8.02 -2.20
N SER A 18 8.30 7.53 -1.64
CA SER A 18 8.84 6.21 -1.97
C SER A 18 8.12 5.19 -1.10
N ALA A 19 7.34 4.29 -1.70
CA ALA A 19 6.40 3.46 -0.96
C ALA A 19 6.61 1.96 -1.14
N ALA A 20 6.50 1.21 -0.04
CA ALA A 20 6.31 -0.23 -0.08
C ALA A 20 4.82 -0.56 -0.22
N ILE A 21 4.45 -1.47 -1.13
CA ILE A 21 3.05 -1.84 -1.40
C ILE A 21 2.77 -3.28 -0.94
N GLY A 22 1.68 -3.49 -0.19
CA GLY A 22 1.29 -4.81 0.31
C GLY A 22 0.18 -4.79 1.37
N ASN A 23 -0.19 -5.97 1.87
CA ASN A 23 -1.22 -6.09 2.93
C ASN A 23 -0.68 -5.75 4.33
N PHE A 24 0.63 -5.94 4.56
CA PHE A 24 1.32 -5.62 5.80
C PHE A 24 0.70 -6.18 7.09
N ASP A 25 -0.11 -7.24 6.99
CA ASP A 25 -0.66 -7.94 8.15
C ASP A 25 0.48 -8.66 8.89
N GLY A 26 0.58 -8.46 10.21
CA GLY A 26 1.70 -8.97 11.01
C GLY A 26 2.96 -8.10 11.04
N VAL A 27 3.23 -7.29 9.99
CA VAL A 27 4.47 -6.48 9.85
C VAL A 27 5.75 -7.28 10.22
N HIS A 28 5.84 -8.51 9.70
CA HIS A 28 6.95 -9.44 9.94
C HIS A 28 8.26 -9.00 9.24
N LEU A 29 9.34 -9.79 9.38
CA LEU A 29 10.66 -9.45 8.85
C LEU A 29 10.66 -9.20 7.33
N GLY A 30 9.94 -10.00 6.55
CA GLY A 30 9.78 -9.76 5.11
C GLY A 30 9.16 -8.40 4.78
N HIS A 31 8.12 -7.97 5.52
CA HIS A 31 7.53 -6.64 5.38
C HIS A 31 8.51 -5.53 5.74
N ARG A 32 9.31 -5.71 6.80
CA ARG A 32 10.34 -4.72 7.17
C ARG A 32 11.38 -4.57 6.07
N SER A 33 11.79 -5.67 5.46
CA SER A 33 12.77 -5.64 4.36
C SER A 33 12.30 -4.77 3.19
N VAL A 34 11.06 -4.91 2.71
CA VAL A 34 10.54 -4.06 1.63
C VAL A 34 10.32 -2.60 2.06
N ILE A 35 9.96 -2.36 3.34
CA ILE A 35 9.85 -1.00 3.90
C ILE A 35 11.23 -0.34 3.95
N ASP A 36 12.27 -1.05 4.38
CA ASP A 36 13.63 -0.52 4.46
C ASP A 36 14.22 -0.25 3.08
N MET A 37 13.94 -1.08 2.07
CA MET A 37 14.27 -0.77 0.68
C MET A 37 13.58 0.50 0.18
N ALA A 38 12.29 0.67 0.50
CA ALA A 38 11.56 1.89 0.15
C ALA A 38 12.14 3.12 0.86
N ARG A 39 12.57 2.97 2.12
CA ARG A 39 13.28 4.02 2.88
C ARG A 39 14.56 4.43 2.19
N SER A 40 15.46 3.49 1.92
CA SER A 40 16.75 3.81 1.29
C SER A 40 16.59 4.46 -0.08
N ALA A 41 15.63 4.01 -0.88
CA ALA A 41 15.31 4.65 -2.16
C ALA A 41 14.73 6.06 -1.98
N GLY A 42 13.88 6.27 -0.98
CA GLY A 42 13.30 7.58 -0.67
C GLY A 42 14.34 8.59 -0.20
N GLU A 43 15.25 8.18 0.69
CA GLU A 43 16.37 9.00 1.16
C GLU A 43 17.26 9.47 0.01
N ALA A 44 17.52 8.61 -0.99
CA ALA A 44 18.33 8.94 -2.16
C ALA A 44 17.72 10.01 -3.07
N ILE A 45 16.39 10.17 -3.06
CA ILE A 45 15.66 11.13 -3.92
C ILE A 45 14.95 12.24 -3.12
N GLY A 46 15.16 12.30 -1.80
CA GLY A 46 14.50 13.26 -0.91
C GLY A 46 12.98 13.05 -0.79
N ALA A 47 12.48 11.83 -0.97
CA ALA A 47 11.07 11.49 -0.85
C ALA A 47 10.73 10.91 0.54
N PRO A 48 9.54 11.20 1.11
CA PRO A 48 9.11 10.63 2.38
C PRO A 48 8.88 9.12 2.27
N LEU A 49 9.02 8.41 3.41
CA LEU A 49 8.76 6.98 3.47
C LEU A 49 7.25 6.71 3.46
N GLY A 50 6.80 5.98 2.45
CA GLY A 50 5.42 5.56 2.28
C GLY A 50 5.19 4.07 2.53
N VAL A 51 3.97 3.74 2.94
CA VAL A 51 3.41 2.40 2.83
C VAL A 51 2.03 2.49 2.19
N MET A 52 1.76 1.71 1.16
CA MET A 52 0.42 1.56 0.59
C MET A 52 -0.16 0.20 0.94
N THR A 53 -1.38 0.22 1.47
CA THR A 53 -2.14 -0.96 1.87
C THR A 53 -3.62 -0.77 1.60
N PHE A 54 -4.42 -1.77 1.95
CA PHE A 54 -5.83 -1.85 1.60
C PHE A 54 -6.68 -2.17 2.82
N GLU A 55 -7.80 -1.46 2.98
CA GLU A 55 -8.79 -1.72 4.03
C GLU A 55 -10.21 -1.60 3.44
N PRO A 56 -11.11 -2.60 3.58
CA PRO A 56 -10.87 -3.90 4.20
C PRO A 56 -9.78 -4.71 3.49
N HIS A 57 -9.16 -5.65 4.20
CA HIS A 57 -8.18 -6.55 3.60
C HIS A 57 -8.79 -7.23 2.36
N PRO A 58 -8.10 -7.31 1.20
CA PRO A 58 -8.68 -7.81 -0.05
C PRO A 58 -9.32 -9.20 0.08
N ARG A 59 -8.68 -10.12 0.82
CA ARG A 59 -9.27 -11.43 1.15
C ARG A 59 -10.63 -11.34 1.86
N GLN A 60 -10.80 -10.40 2.80
CA GLN A 60 -12.07 -10.20 3.49
C GLN A 60 -13.12 -9.59 2.55
N PHE A 61 -12.71 -8.72 1.62
CA PHE A 61 -13.61 -8.18 0.60
C PHE A 61 -14.18 -9.29 -0.30
N PHE A 62 -13.33 -10.21 -0.76
CA PHE A 62 -13.78 -11.30 -1.65
C PHE A 62 -14.47 -12.45 -0.91
N ALA A 63 -14.23 -12.62 0.39
CA ALA A 63 -14.80 -13.67 1.21
C ALA A 63 -15.25 -13.13 2.57
N PRO A 64 -16.35 -12.35 2.62
CA PRO A 64 -16.79 -11.67 3.85
C PRO A 64 -17.20 -12.65 4.96
N ASP A 65 -17.69 -13.84 4.60
CA ASP A 65 -18.16 -14.87 5.55
C ASP A 65 -17.07 -15.89 5.93
N ALA A 66 -15.83 -15.69 5.47
CA ALA A 66 -14.74 -16.58 5.82
C ALA A 66 -14.33 -16.43 7.30
N PRO A 67 -13.75 -17.49 7.92
CA PRO A 67 -13.23 -17.39 9.27
C PRO A 67 -12.22 -16.25 9.44
N PRO A 68 -12.14 -15.63 10.64
CA PRO A 68 -11.12 -14.61 10.93
C PRO A 68 -9.71 -15.12 10.62
N PHE A 69 -8.93 -14.31 9.91
CA PHE A 69 -7.56 -14.68 9.50
C PHE A 69 -6.50 -13.62 9.82
N ARG A 70 -6.93 -12.41 10.23
CA ARG A 70 -6.01 -11.28 10.42
C ARG A 70 -5.10 -11.51 11.62
N LEU A 71 -3.81 -11.25 11.44
CA LEU A 71 -2.82 -11.26 12.53
C LEU A 71 -2.91 -10.00 13.38
N MET A 72 -3.36 -8.88 12.81
CA MET A 72 -3.57 -7.62 13.53
C MET A 72 -4.74 -6.80 12.97
N SER A 73 -5.28 -5.91 13.83
CA SER A 73 -6.24 -4.89 13.39
C SER A 73 -5.54 -3.82 12.54
N ARG A 74 -6.33 -3.03 11.80
CA ARG A 74 -5.79 -1.91 11.03
C ARG A 74 -5.10 -0.87 11.92
N GLU A 75 -5.63 -0.64 13.13
CA GLU A 75 -5.07 0.29 14.11
C GLU A 75 -3.72 -0.21 14.63
N ALA A 76 -3.62 -1.51 14.94
CA ALA A 76 -2.38 -2.13 15.37
C ALA A 76 -1.31 -2.10 14.25
N ARG A 77 -1.72 -2.35 12.99
CA ARG A 77 -0.85 -2.21 11.82
C ARG A 77 -0.34 -0.77 11.67
N ALA A 78 -1.23 0.22 11.70
CA ALA A 78 -0.86 1.63 11.59
C ALA A 78 0.12 2.04 12.72
N HIS A 79 -0.14 1.64 13.96
CA HIS A 79 0.75 1.93 15.09
C HIS A 79 2.13 1.27 14.94
N ARG A 80 2.20 0.05 14.39
CA ARG A 80 3.48 -0.62 14.10
C ARG A 80 4.26 0.08 12.99
N LEU A 81 3.58 0.51 11.93
CA LEU A 81 4.20 1.25 10.82
C LEU A 81 4.72 2.62 11.27
N GLU A 82 3.97 3.32 12.12
CA GLU A 82 4.43 4.58 12.72
C GLU A 82 5.71 4.40 13.54
N LYS A 83 5.81 3.31 14.32
CA LYS A 83 7.04 2.96 15.06
C LYS A 83 8.23 2.61 14.16
N LEU A 84 7.97 2.18 12.92
CA LEU A 84 9.00 2.00 11.91
C LEU A 84 9.36 3.32 11.22
N GLY A 85 8.78 4.45 11.62
CA GLY A 85 9.08 5.76 11.02
C GLY A 85 8.50 5.92 9.62
N VAL A 86 7.37 5.28 9.32
CA VAL A 86 6.60 5.55 8.09
C VAL A 86 5.98 6.94 8.21
N ASP A 87 6.22 7.79 7.20
CA ASP A 87 5.69 9.16 7.16
C ASP A 87 4.24 9.17 6.66
N LYS A 88 3.98 8.41 5.59
CA LYS A 88 2.68 8.37 4.88
C LYS A 88 2.16 6.94 4.77
N LEU A 89 0.98 6.69 5.34
CA LEU A 89 0.24 5.45 5.16
C LEU A 89 -0.93 5.68 4.20
N TYR A 90 -0.80 5.17 2.99
CA TYR A 90 -1.87 5.11 1.99
C TYR A 90 -2.73 3.86 2.26
N GLU A 91 -3.69 3.96 3.18
CA GLU A 91 -4.66 2.91 3.51
C GLU A 91 -5.89 3.05 2.61
N LEU A 92 -5.77 2.60 1.35
CA LEU A 92 -6.82 2.79 0.36
C LEU A 92 -8.04 1.93 0.67
N ASN A 93 -9.22 2.52 0.47
CA ASN A 93 -10.48 1.79 0.60
C ASN A 93 -10.60 0.70 -0.49
N PHE A 94 -10.57 -0.58 -0.10
CA PHE A 94 -10.69 -1.68 -1.04
C PHE A 94 -12.17 -1.97 -1.34
N ASN A 95 -12.61 -1.60 -2.54
CA ASN A 95 -14.00 -1.70 -2.96
C ASN A 95 -14.11 -2.24 -4.40
N ALA A 96 -15.33 -2.34 -4.92
CA ALA A 96 -15.60 -2.82 -6.28
C ALA A 96 -14.95 -1.95 -7.37
N ALA A 97 -14.87 -0.63 -7.16
CA ALA A 97 -14.23 0.27 -8.11
C ALA A 97 -12.72 0.02 -8.19
N LEU A 98 -12.05 -0.11 -7.03
CA LEU A 98 -10.61 -0.39 -6.98
C LEU A 98 -10.28 -1.81 -7.48
N SER A 99 -11.08 -2.81 -7.09
CA SER A 99 -10.84 -4.22 -7.45
C SER A 99 -11.10 -4.54 -8.93
N SER A 100 -11.84 -3.67 -9.62
CA SER A 100 -12.13 -3.82 -11.06
C SER A 100 -11.11 -3.16 -11.97
N LEU A 101 -10.17 -2.36 -11.44
CA LEU A 101 -9.13 -1.72 -12.25
C LEU A 101 -8.22 -2.76 -12.89
N THR A 102 -7.91 -2.60 -14.17
CA THR A 102 -6.84 -3.38 -14.81
C THR A 102 -5.49 -3.09 -14.12
N PRO A 103 -4.48 -3.95 -14.25
CA PRO A 103 -3.14 -3.65 -13.75
C PRO A 103 -2.63 -2.29 -14.26
N ARG A 104 -2.83 -1.99 -15.55
CA ARG A 104 -2.42 -0.71 -16.13
C ARG A 104 -3.15 0.46 -15.48
N ASP A 105 -4.47 0.36 -15.30
CA ASP A 105 -5.26 1.43 -14.69
C ASP A 105 -4.89 1.65 -13.23
N PHE A 106 -4.60 0.57 -12.49
CA PHE A 106 -4.13 0.69 -11.11
C PHE A 106 -2.78 1.40 -11.04
N ALA A 107 -1.81 0.98 -11.85
CA ALA A 107 -0.49 1.60 -11.90
C ALA A 107 -0.56 3.07 -12.33
N GLN A 108 -1.37 3.39 -13.35
CA GLN A 108 -1.50 4.74 -13.85
C GLN A 108 -2.32 5.62 -12.90
N ARG A 109 -3.58 5.26 -12.64
CA ARG A 109 -4.55 6.14 -11.97
C ARG A 109 -4.32 6.22 -10.47
N VAL A 110 -3.93 5.11 -9.83
CA VAL A 110 -3.77 5.06 -8.38
C VAL A 110 -2.35 5.44 -8.01
N ILE A 111 -1.35 4.71 -8.51
CA ILE A 111 0.05 4.88 -8.10
C ILE A 111 0.64 6.17 -8.67
N ALA A 112 0.65 6.33 -10.00
CA ALA A 112 1.34 7.44 -10.66
C ALA A 112 0.54 8.75 -10.58
N ASP A 113 -0.72 8.75 -11.00
CA ASP A 113 -1.52 9.98 -11.13
C ASP A 113 -2.23 10.37 -9.85
N GLY A 114 -2.65 9.41 -9.03
CA GLY A 114 -3.40 9.69 -7.80
C GLY A 114 -2.49 10.00 -6.62
N LEU A 115 -1.62 9.05 -6.28
CA LEU A 115 -0.69 9.17 -5.16
C LEU A 115 0.62 9.88 -5.55
N GLY A 116 0.97 9.92 -6.84
CA GLY A 116 2.24 10.50 -7.27
C GLY A 116 3.44 9.79 -6.69
N LEU A 117 3.39 8.46 -6.49
CA LEU A 117 4.50 7.73 -5.90
C LEU A 117 5.74 7.85 -6.79
N THR A 118 6.85 8.24 -6.20
CA THR A 118 8.12 8.51 -6.91
C THR A 118 8.98 7.27 -7.03
N HIS A 119 8.79 6.30 -6.13
CA HIS A 119 9.42 5.01 -6.15
C HIS A 119 8.50 3.96 -5.49
N VAL A 120 8.55 2.72 -5.97
CA VAL A 120 7.68 1.64 -5.51
C VAL A 120 8.52 0.40 -5.22
N VAL A 121 8.31 -0.19 -4.04
CA VAL A 121 8.87 -1.49 -3.67
C VAL A 121 7.73 -2.48 -3.41
N ILE A 122 7.86 -3.67 -3.98
CA ILE A 122 6.92 -4.79 -3.81
C ILE A 122 7.68 -6.07 -3.47
N GLY A 123 6.98 -7.02 -2.84
CA GLY A 123 7.46 -8.39 -2.75
C GLY A 123 7.44 -9.07 -4.13
N ALA A 124 8.32 -10.07 -4.33
CA ALA A 124 8.42 -10.78 -5.60
C ALA A 124 7.14 -11.55 -5.99
N ASP A 125 6.31 -11.88 -5.00
CA ASP A 125 5.01 -12.56 -5.13
C ASP A 125 3.81 -11.60 -5.18
N PHE A 126 4.07 -10.29 -5.21
CA PHE A 126 3.00 -9.29 -5.27
C PHE A 126 2.20 -9.41 -6.56
N CYS A 127 0.87 -9.44 -6.42
CA CYS A 127 -0.06 -9.40 -7.54
C CYS A 127 -1.08 -8.28 -7.34
N PHE A 128 -1.49 -7.63 -8.43
CA PHE A 128 -2.42 -6.51 -8.40
C PHE A 128 -3.32 -6.44 -9.63
N GLY A 129 -4.27 -5.49 -9.60
CA GLY A 129 -5.29 -5.34 -10.62
C GLY A 129 -6.34 -6.46 -10.62
N LYS A 130 -7.33 -6.30 -11.49
CA LYS A 130 -8.47 -7.20 -11.65
C LYS A 130 -7.97 -8.61 -11.91
N GLY A 131 -8.50 -9.56 -11.13
CA GLY A 131 -8.15 -10.97 -11.26
C GLY A 131 -6.70 -11.30 -10.93
N ARG A 132 -5.98 -10.41 -10.20
CA ARG A 132 -4.55 -10.57 -9.87
C ARG A 132 -3.67 -10.70 -11.13
N ALA A 133 -4.06 -10.04 -12.22
CA ALA A 133 -3.40 -10.16 -13.52
C ALA A 133 -2.04 -9.43 -13.62
N GLY A 134 -1.79 -8.45 -12.76
CA GLY A 134 -0.49 -7.76 -12.69
C GLY A 134 0.44 -8.49 -11.72
N THR A 135 1.69 -8.68 -12.12
CA THR A 135 2.76 -9.30 -11.32
C THR A 135 3.93 -8.32 -11.17
N ALA A 136 5.03 -8.76 -10.57
CA ALA A 136 6.22 -7.94 -10.40
C ALA A 136 7.00 -7.66 -11.72
N GLN A 137 6.71 -8.39 -12.81
CA GLN A 137 7.31 -8.19 -14.14
C GLN A 137 6.45 -7.26 -14.99
#